data_AF-A0A258Y511-F1
#
_entry.id   AF-A0A258Y511-F1
#
_cell.length_a   1.000
_cell.length_b   1.000
_cell.length_c   1.000
_cell.angle_alpha   90.00
_cell.angle_beta   90.00
_cell.angle_gamma   90.00
#
_symmetry.space_group_name_H-M   'P 1'
#
loop_
_entity.id
_entity.type
_entity.pdbx_description
1 polymer ?
#
loop_
_entity_poly.entity_id
_entity_poly.type
_entity_poly.pdbx_seq_one_letter_code
_entity_poly.pdbx_strand_id
1 'polypeptide(L)'
;MKKKILHLFLILITGISSQAQSGIIFKSVDYFNYSGRTLNYLEFPEISQQLTKTLDSLSRKFLQIPITASPDFKVNKRLYQDNSLSEHVNLAIGNYATNEKIKAAEKQQLLNSNASQNAKTEFSLEIAELPLNSIRQFPELDSLFIQQLLQKQNLALIQMIAKLKAATGELLIDKQVCMVLSKNKQPVILGFNHPEYLITPKSFGKLLEAGLSVLLDKNNETEILQMNSIPAIVNDNFIQPFIQHQPRLNFSNQKGIIQYLWKGAVQYLRYQEPLYENIVLRGKKTTAIPKSLIAQINADNIWEPLFLREESRDILADKNYLLQCVVNVERDPYGKGTPFNKKTGLPFNFLSGISHVFLQDNDTIAQFKIKANFLDGKKKTYLNQLYIAADSSIVTLEKTVRENVQHYDFELEGIFKGQTFKIAYSGLRGSPESIREIYLKEKMVAVVEGKDAPELLVVLDKELDVITLNQLLLLSFSNLF
;
A
#
# COMPACT_ATOMS: atom_id res chain seq x y z
N MET A 1 27.67 -18.31 -79.35
CA MET A 1 27.23 -19.42 -78.48
C MET A 1 27.15 -18.91 -77.04
N LYS A 2 25.95 -18.47 -76.66
CA LYS A 2 25.53 -18.06 -75.31
C LYS A 2 24.67 -19.20 -74.74
N LYS A 3 24.58 -19.28 -73.40
CA LYS A 3 23.80 -20.23 -72.59
C LYS A 3 24.46 -21.59 -72.37
N LYS A 4 25.18 -21.74 -71.24
CA LYS A 4 25.25 -22.98 -70.44
C LYS A 4 26.05 -22.89 -69.11
N ILE A 5 26.37 -21.69 -68.61
CA ILE A 5 27.12 -21.52 -67.33
C ILE A 5 26.32 -20.73 -66.27
N LEU A 6 25.00 -20.54 -66.47
CA LEU A 6 24.14 -19.81 -65.50
C LEU A 6 23.04 -20.69 -64.87
N HIS A 7 23.15 -22.01 -64.94
CA HIS A 7 22.16 -22.93 -64.31
C HIS A 7 22.76 -23.85 -63.26
N LEU A 8 24.09 -23.88 -63.08
CA LEU A 8 24.70 -24.68 -62.01
C LEU A 8 24.84 -23.92 -60.68
N PHE A 9 24.77 -22.58 -60.69
CA PHE A 9 24.86 -21.75 -59.48
C PHE A 9 23.49 -21.36 -58.88
N LEU A 10 22.38 -21.60 -59.58
CA LEU A 10 21.04 -21.24 -59.09
C LEU A 10 20.29 -22.39 -58.38
N ILE A 11 20.83 -23.62 -58.40
CA ILE A 11 20.21 -24.80 -57.77
C ILE A 11 20.90 -25.17 -56.45
N LEU A 12 22.04 -24.55 -56.11
CA LEU A 12 22.73 -24.78 -54.83
C LEU A 12 22.36 -23.79 -53.70
N ILE A 13 21.41 -22.87 -53.90
CA ILE A 13 21.00 -21.88 -52.89
C ILE A 13 19.53 -22.04 -52.41
N THR A 14 18.74 -22.97 -52.97
CA THR A 14 17.38 -23.26 -52.49
C THR A 14 17.29 -24.47 -51.55
N GLY A 15 18.43 -24.99 -51.10
CA GLY A 15 18.53 -26.16 -50.21
C GLY A 15 18.75 -25.84 -48.73
N ILE A 16 18.74 -24.56 -48.30
CA ILE A 16 18.55 -24.28 -46.88
C ILE A 16 17.05 -24.35 -46.65
N SER A 17 16.55 -25.57 -46.44
CA SER A 17 15.36 -25.76 -45.62
C SER A 17 15.64 -24.99 -44.33
N SER A 18 15.08 -23.79 -44.22
CA SER A 18 14.85 -23.14 -42.94
C SER A 18 14.15 -24.19 -42.09
N GLN A 19 14.92 -24.88 -41.24
CA GLN A 19 14.31 -25.65 -40.15
C GLN A 19 13.48 -24.63 -39.42
N ALA A 20 12.16 -24.72 -39.55
CA ALA A 20 11.23 -23.87 -38.84
C ALA A 20 11.63 -23.98 -37.37
N GLN A 21 12.22 -22.90 -36.82
CA GLN A 21 12.62 -22.89 -35.43
C GLN A 21 11.38 -23.23 -34.61
N SER A 22 11.43 -24.34 -33.88
CA SER A 22 10.39 -24.81 -32.99
C SER A 22 10.15 -23.74 -31.91
N GLY A 23 9.23 -22.82 -32.17
CA GLY A 23 8.85 -21.79 -31.22
C GLY A 23 7.98 -22.41 -30.13
N ILE A 24 8.16 -21.96 -28.89
CA ILE A 24 7.23 -22.27 -27.80
C ILE A 24 6.00 -21.37 -27.98
N ILE A 25 4.81 -21.96 -27.90
CA ILE A 25 3.56 -21.20 -27.94
C ILE A 25 3.10 -20.87 -26.53
N PHE A 26 2.85 -19.60 -26.28
CA PHE A 26 2.15 -19.15 -25.08
C PHE A 26 0.64 -19.01 -25.37
N LYS A 27 -0.15 -19.94 -24.85
CA LYS A 27 -1.60 -20.04 -25.14
C LYS A 27 -2.46 -19.23 -24.19
N SER A 28 -2.18 -19.32 -22.90
CA SER A 28 -2.97 -18.61 -21.90
C SER A 28 -2.18 -18.32 -20.64
N VAL A 29 -2.62 -17.26 -19.96
CA VAL A 29 -2.35 -17.05 -18.55
C VAL A 29 -3.67 -17.17 -17.80
N ASP A 30 -3.70 -18.05 -16.81
CA ASP A 30 -4.80 -18.17 -15.88
C ASP A 30 -4.44 -17.41 -14.60
N TYR A 31 -5.37 -16.64 -14.04
CA TYR A 31 -5.09 -15.92 -12.81
C TYR A 31 -6.25 -15.93 -11.81
N PHE A 32 -5.89 -15.84 -10.53
CA PHE A 32 -6.78 -16.00 -9.39
C PHE A 32 -6.57 -14.87 -8.37
N ASN A 33 -7.65 -14.16 -8.07
CA ASN A 33 -7.68 -13.08 -7.10
C ASN A 33 -8.31 -13.57 -5.80
N TYR A 34 -7.51 -13.90 -4.77
CA TYR A 34 -8.04 -14.33 -3.47
C TYR A 34 -8.06 -13.20 -2.42
N SER A 35 -7.06 -12.33 -2.41
CA SER A 35 -6.97 -11.24 -1.41
C SER A 35 -7.17 -9.83 -1.98
N GLY A 36 -7.14 -9.67 -3.30
CA GLY A 36 -7.19 -8.36 -3.96
C GLY A 36 -7.71 -8.44 -5.39
N ARG A 37 -7.44 -7.40 -6.17
CA ARG A 37 -7.72 -7.28 -7.60
C ARG A 37 -6.47 -6.92 -8.39
N THR A 38 -5.29 -7.03 -7.78
CA THR A 38 -4.02 -6.61 -8.39
C THR A 38 -3.78 -7.33 -9.72
N LEU A 39 -4.13 -8.62 -9.81
CA LEU A 39 -3.92 -9.38 -11.04
C LEU A 39 -4.89 -9.01 -12.17
N ASN A 40 -5.93 -8.20 -11.92
CA ASN A 40 -6.77 -7.65 -13.00
C ASN A 40 -5.95 -6.79 -13.98
N TYR A 41 -4.76 -6.31 -13.60
CA TYR A 41 -3.85 -5.66 -14.54
C TYR A 41 -3.50 -6.54 -15.74
N LEU A 42 -3.57 -7.87 -15.63
CA LEU A 42 -3.35 -8.76 -16.77
C LEU A 42 -4.40 -8.58 -17.87
N GLU A 43 -5.59 -8.09 -17.53
CA GLU A 43 -6.65 -7.77 -18.50
C GLU A 43 -6.35 -6.49 -19.30
N PHE A 44 -5.36 -5.68 -18.88
CA PHE A 44 -4.98 -4.47 -19.60
C PHE A 44 -4.10 -4.81 -20.81
N PRO A 45 -4.44 -4.33 -22.03
CA PRO A 45 -3.70 -4.67 -23.24
C PRO A 45 -2.20 -4.37 -23.15
N GLU A 46 -1.83 -3.27 -22.53
CA GLU A 46 -0.44 -2.83 -22.39
C GLU A 46 0.37 -3.79 -21.51
N ILE A 47 -0.22 -4.27 -20.41
CA ILE A 47 0.41 -5.21 -19.48
C ILE A 47 0.49 -6.60 -20.08
N SER A 48 -0.56 -7.04 -20.78
CA SER A 48 -0.58 -8.32 -21.52
C SER A 48 0.50 -8.34 -22.63
N GLN A 49 0.64 -7.24 -23.39
CA GLN A 49 1.72 -7.10 -24.36
C GLN A 49 3.11 -7.04 -23.70
N GLN A 50 3.24 -6.38 -22.54
CA GLN A 50 4.49 -6.37 -21.78
C GLN A 50 4.86 -7.77 -21.29
N LEU A 51 3.90 -8.55 -20.78
CA LEU A 51 4.09 -9.92 -20.34
C LEU A 51 4.65 -10.79 -21.46
N THR A 52 4.01 -10.76 -22.64
CA THR A 52 4.45 -11.56 -23.81
C THR A 52 5.86 -11.18 -24.28
N LYS A 53 6.19 -9.89 -24.34
CA LYS A 53 7.54 -9.41 -24.68
C LYS A 53 8.59 -9.83 -23.65
N THR A 54 8.25 -9.71 -22.37
CA THR A 54 9.13 -10.10 -21.27
C THR A 54 9.40 -11.60 -21.32
N LEU A 55 8.35 -12.40 -21.55
CA LEU A 55 8.44 -13.85 -21.66
C LEU A 55 9.32 -14.29 -22.85
N ASP A 56 9.18 -13.68 -24.03
CA ASP A 56 10.06 -13.97 -25.18
C ASP A 56 11.53 -13.63 -24.86
N SER A 57 11.78 -12.45 -24.30
CA SER A 57 13.13 -12.00 -23.91
C SER A 57 13.78 -12.98 -22.92
N LEU A 58 13.08 -13.34 -21.85
CA LEU A 58 13.59 -14.26 -20.83
C LEU A 58 13.74 -15.68 -21.36
N SER A 59 12.84 -16.14 -22.23
CA SER A 59 12.95 -17.45 -22.88
C SER A 59 14.18 -17.53 -23.78
N ARG A 60 14.46 -16.49 -24.58
CA ARG A 60 15.70 -16.41 -25.37
C ARG A 60 16.93 -16.44 -24.48
N LYS A 61 16.88 -15.78 -23.31
CA LYS A 61 17.99 -15.74 -22.36
C LYS A 61 18.24 -17.09 -21.70
N PHE A 62 17.21 -17.73 -21.14
CA PHE A 62 17.36 -18.90 -20.28
C PHE A 62 17.14 -20.24 -21.00
N LEU A 63 16.18 -20.29 -21.93
CA LEU A 63 15.85 -21.50 -22.71
C LEU A 63 16.53 -21.52 -24.08
N GLN A 64 16.97 -20.36 -24.58
CA GLN A 64 17.56 -20.17 -25.92
C GLN A 64 16.56 -20.49 -27.05
N ILE A 65 15.26 -20.40 -26.77
CA ILE A 65 14.16 -20.65 -27.70
C ILE A 65 13.19 -19.47 -27.61
N PRO A 66 12.71 -18.90 -28.73
CA PRO A 66 11.71 -17.85 -28.69
C PRO A 66 10.36 -18.36 -28.18
N ILE A 67 9.64 -17.51 -27.44
CA ILE A 67 8.24 -17.72 -27.09
C ILE A 67 7.39 -16.74 -27.87
N THR A 68 6.36 -17.25 -28.54
CA THR A 68 5.38 -16.42 -29.25
C THR A 68 4.00 -16.64 -28.67
N ALA A 69 3.28 -15.55 -28.39
CA ALA A 69 1.88 -15.62 -28.00
C ALA A 69 1.05 -16.19 -29.15
N SER A 70 0.16 -17.13 -28.85
CA SER A 70 -0.77 -17.67 -29.84
C SER A 70 -1.68 -16.57 -30.39
N PRO A 71 -2.14 -16.63 -31.65
CA PRO A 71 -3.12 -15.68 -32.18
C PRO A 71 -4.42 -15.63 -31.35
N ASP A 72 -4.74 -16.72 -30.66
CA ASP A 72 -5.84 -16.87 -29.72
C ASP A 72 -5.39 -16.80 -28.25
N PHE A 73 -4.30 -16.10 -27.95
CA PHE A 73 -3.82 -15.91 -26.57
C PHE A 73 -4.92 -15.34 -25.68
N LYS A 74 -5.17 -15.97 -24.54
CA LYS A 74 -6.20 -15.56 -23.58
C LYS A 74 -5.62 -15.28 -22.20
N VAL A 75 -6.10 -14.19 -21.61
CA VAL A 75 -5.98 -13.93 -20.18
C VAL A 75 -7.29 -14.39 -19.55
N ASN A 76 -7.21 -15.45 -18.75
CA ASN A 76 -8.38 -16.08 -18.15
C ASN A 76 -8.41 -15.77 -16.66
N LYS A 77 -9.36 -14.91 -16.27
CA LYS A 77 -9.72 -14.78 -14.87
C LYS A 77 -10.46 -16.03 -14.43
N ARG A 78 -9.93 -16.75 -13.45
CA ARG A 78 -10.59 -17.91 -12.85
C ARG A 78 -11.31 -17.48 -11.58
N LEU A 79 -12.58 -17.87 -11.49
CA LEU A 79 -13.41 -17.63 -10.31
C LEU A 79 -13.26 -18.79 -9.33
N TYR A 80 -13.46 -18.47 -8.06
CA TYR A 80 -13.39 -19.40 -6.95
C TYR A 80 -14.37 -20.58 -7.12
N GLN A 81 -13.85 -21.80 -6.95
CA GLN A 81 -14.65 -22.95 -6.52
C GLN A 81 -14.20 -23.28 -5.09
N ASP A 82 -15.14 -23.66 -4.20
CA ASP A 82 -14.94 -23.75 -2.73
C ASP A 82 -13.74 -24.60 -2.24
N ASN A 83 -13.15 -25.45 -3.10
CA ASN A 83 -11.96 -26.26 -2.80
C ASN A 83 -10.64 -25.69 -3.36
N SER A 84 -10.67 -24.59 -4.11
CA SER A 84 -9.51 -24.11 -4.88
C SER A 84 -8.45 -23.38 -4.06
N LEU A 85 -8.80 -22.73 -2.94
CA LEU A 85 -7.80 -22.07 -2.09
C LEU A 85 -6.94 -23.11 -1.38
N SER A 86 -7.55 -24.15 -0.80
CA SER A 86 -6.82 -25.28 -0.24
C SER A 86 -6.05 -26.02 -1.32
N GLU A 87 -6.58 -26.22 -2.54
CA GLU A 87 -5.82 -26.80 -3.65
C GLU A 87 -4.64 -25.94 -4.11
N HIS A 88 -4.75 -24.61 -4.19
CA HIS A 88 -3.63 -23.74 -4.60
C HIS A 88 -2.58 -23.59 -3.49
N VAL A 89 -3.02 -23.51 -2.24
CA VAL A 89 -2.15 -23.64 -1.07
C VAL A 89 -1.46 -25.01 -1.07
N ASN A 90 -2.20 -26.08 -1.35
CA ASN A 90 -1.67 -27.44 -1.40
C ASN A 90 -0.80 -27.68 -2.65
N LEU A 91 -1.01 -26.97 -3.77
CA LEU A 91 -0.12 -26.93 -4.93
C LEU A 91 1.19 -26.21 -4.58
N ALA A 92 1.09 -25.13 -3.80
CA ALA A 92 2.24 -24.47 -3.18
C ALA A 92 3.06 -25.45 -2.31
N ILE A 93 2.39 -26.40 -1.64
CA ILE A 93 2.96 -27.44 -0.76
C ILE A 93 3.32 -28.74 -1.51
N GLY A 94 2.75 -28.99 -2.69
CA GLY A 94 2.80 -30.28 -3.38
C GLY A 94 3.86 -30.39 -4.47
N ASN A 95 4.22 -29.28 -5.11
CA ASN A 95 5.17 -29.25 -6.23
C ASN A 95 6.64 -29.02 -5.79
N TYR A 96 6.96 -29.27 -4.52
CA TYR A 96 8.34 -29.29 -3.99
C TYR A 96 9.24 -30.39 -4.59
N ALA A 97 8.72 -31.22 -5.50
CA ALA A 97 9.33 -32.48 -5.90
C ALA A 97 9.46 -32.67 -7.41
N THR A 98 9.92 -31.68 -8.19
CA THR A 98 10.49 -31.97 -9.53
C THR A 98 11.57 -30.94 -9.90
N ASN A 99 12.74 -31.06 -9.26
CA ASN A 99 14.00 -30.53 -9.79
C ASN A 99 14.44 -31.34 -11.02
N GLU A 100 13.64 -31.39 -12.08
CA GLU A 100 14.06 -32.01 -13.34
C GLU A 100 14.80 -31.00 -14.21
N LYS A 101 16.10 -31.27 -14.36
CA LYS A 101 16.96 -30.58 -15.32
C LYS A 101 16.51 -30.98 -16.72
N ILE A 102 16.15 -30.00 -17.56
CA ILE A 102 16.07 -30.24 -19.02
C ILE A 102 17.44 -30.76 -19.48
N LYS A 103 17.53 -32.06 -19.81
CA LYS A 103 18.77 -32.70 -20.27
C LYS A 103 19.12 -32.18 -21.67
N ALA A 104 20.40 -32.25 -22.04
CA ALA A 104 20.85 -31.84 -23.37
C ALA A 104 20.12 -32.57 -24.52
N ALA A 105 19.65 -33.80 -24.27
CA ALA A 105 18.83 -34.59 -25.19
C ALA A 105 17.39 -34.04 -25.35
N GLU A 106 16.78 -33.54 -24.27
CA GLU A 106 15.44 -32.92 -24.28
C GLU A 106 15.47 -31.54 -24.96
N LYS A 107 16.57 -30.79 -24.80
CA LYS A 107 16.82 -29.56 -25.58
C LYS A 107 16.92 -29.84 -27.08
N GLN A 108 17.52 -30.96 -27.46
CA GLN A 108 17.52 -31.41 -28.85
C GLN A 108 16.14 -31.88 -29.30
N GLN A 109 15.32 -32.54 -28.46
CA GLN A 109 13.94 -32.88 -28.80
C GLN A 109 13.02 -31.64 -28.97
N LEU A 110 13.20 -30.60 -28.15
CA LEU A 110 12.56 -29.29 -28.33
C LEU A 110 12.88 -28.67 -29.70
N LEU A 111 14.12 -28.82 -30.18
CA LEU A 111 14.61 -28.28 -31.45
C LEU A 111 14.35 -29.23 -32.65
N ASN A 112 14.19 -30.53 -32.41
CA ASN A 112 14.10 -31.58 -33.45
C ASN A 112 12.71 -32.22 -33.57
N SER A 113 11.64 -31.60 -33.03
CA SER A 113 10.30 -32.15 -33.15
C SER A 113 9.79 -32.13 -34.60
N ASN A 114 10.17 -33.15 -35.37
CA ASN A 114 9.47 -33.62 -36.57
C ASN A 114 8.16 -34.35 -36.20
N ALA A 115 7.58 -34.04 -35.04
CA ALA A 115 6.26 -34.53 -34.67
C ALA A 115 5.24 -33.87 -35.59
N SER A 116 4.25 -34.65 -36.03
CA SER A 116 2.98 -34.26 -36.67
C SER A 116 2.78 -32.75 -36.80
N GLN A 117 2.48 -32.25 -38.01
CA GLN A 117 2.34 -30.83 -38.39
C GLN A 117 1.46 -29.95 -37.45
N ASN A 118 0.84 -30.50 -36.40
CA ASN A 118 0.02 -29.82 -35.41
C ASN A 118 0.51 -29.87 -33.95
N ALA A 119 1.55 -30.64 -33.58
CA ALA A 119 2.00 -30.74 -32.18
C ALA A 119 3.07 -29.68 -31.86
N LYS A 120 2.74 -28.72 -31.01
CA LYS A 120 3.63 -27.59 -30.64
C LYS A 120 3.97 -27.64 -29.16
N THR A 121 5.15 -27.15 -28.79
CA THR A 121 5.54 -26.99 -27.39
C THR A 121 4.72 -25.86 -26.78
N GLU A 122 4.10 -26.11 -25.63
CA GLU A 122 3.13 -25.22 -25.01
C GLU A 122 3.62 -24.73 -23.65
N PHE A 123 3.60 -23.42 -23.46
CA PHE A 123 3.84 -22.77 -22.17
C PHE A 123 2.51 -22.28 -21.59
N SER A 124 2.27 -22.60 -20.32
CA SER A 124 1.14 -22.10 -19.53
C SER A 124 1.66 -21.47 -18.24
N LEU A 125 1.02 -20.36 -17.87
CA LEU A 125 1.33 -19.60 -16.66
C LEU A 125 0.07 -19.47 -15.81
N GLU A 126 0.18 -19.83 -14.55
CA GLU A 126 -0.85 -19.61 -13.54
C GLU A 126 -0.34 -18.61 -12.51
N ILE A 127 -1.16 -17.63 -12.13
CA ILE A 127 -0.78 -16.59 -11.15
C ILE A 127 -1.88 -16.44 -10.11
N ALA A 128 -1.55 -16.53 -8.83
CA ALA A 128 -2.50 -16.38 -7.73
C ALA A 128 -2.09 -15.25 -6.77
N GLU A 129 -3.01 -14.36 -6.44
CA GLU A 129 -2.88 -13.36 -5.38
C GLU A 129 -3.51 -13.93 -4.11
N LEU A 130 -2.67 -14.37 -3.18
CA LEU A 130 -3.04 -15.10 -1.97
C LEU A 130 -3.04 -14.18 -0.73
N PRO A 131 -3.89 -14.46 0.27
CA PRO A 131 -3.78 -13.82 1.58
C PRO A 131 -2.37 -14.01 2.16
N LEU A 132 -1.80 -12.95 2.74
CA LEU A 132 -0.44 -13.04 3.30
C LEU A 132 -0.32 -14.14 4.37
N ASN A 133 -1.39 -14.40 5.13
CA ASN A 133 -1.44 -15.47 6.13
C ASN A 133 -1.28 -16.88 5.55
N SER A 134 -1.51 -17.08 4.25
CA SER A 134 -1.25 -18.36 3.57
C SER A 134 0.22 -18.76 3.64
N ILE A 135 1.14 -17.83 3.95
CA ILE A 135 2.55 -18.16 4.15
C ILE A 135 2.80 -19.14 5.31
N ARG A 136 1.85 -19.28 6.25
CA ARG A 136 1.93 -20.23 7.36
C ARG A 136 1.80 -21.68 6.90
N GLN A 137 1.31 -21.90 5.68
CA GLN A 137 1.02 -23.24 5.17
C GLN A 137 2.24 -23.87 4.50
N PHE A 138 3.36 -23.13 4.34
CA PHE A 138 4.62 -23.68 3.83
C PHE A 138 5.40 -24.38 4.97
N PRO A 139 5.49 -25.72 4.97
CA PRO A 139 6.00 -26.49 6.10
C PRO A 139 7.51 -26.32 6.33
N GLU A 140 8.26 -25.95 5.29
CA GLU A 140 9.71 -25.78 5.32
C GLU A 140 10.15 -24.41 5.89
N LEU A 141 9.22 -23.47 6.05
CA LEU A 141 9.55 -22.14 6.55
C LEU A 141 9.59 -22.12 8.08
N ASP A 142 10.73 -21.67 8.60
CA ASP A 142 10.91 -21.48 10.03
C ASP A 142 9.85 -20.51 10.62
N SER A 143 9.37 -20.84 11.81
CA SER A 143 8.31 -20.08 12.49
C SER A 143 8.70 -18.64 12.80
N LEU A 144 9.97 -18.38 13.12
CA LEU A 144 10.49 -17.03 13.34
C LEU A 144 10.55 -16.26 12.01
N PHE A 145 10.94 -16.91 10.92
CA PHE A 145 10.93 -16.30 9.59
C PHE A 145 9.51 -15.92 9.13
N ILE A 146 8.53 -16.82 9.33
CA ILE A 146 7.11 -16.52 9.07
C ILE A 146 6.66 -15.33 9.92
N GLN A 147 6.98 -15.31 11.22
CA GLN A 147 6.63 -14.18 12.09
C GLN A 147 7.25 -12.87 11.59
N GLN A 148 8.52 -12.88 11.16
CA GLN A 148 9.17 -11.70 10.60
C GLN A 148 8.49 -11.21 9.31
N LEU A 149 8.01 -12.12 8.45
CA LEU A 149 7.27 -11.75 7.25
C LEU A 149 5.87 -11.21 7.58
N LEU A 150 5.19 -11.77 8.58
CA LEU A 150 3.86 -11.29 8.97
C LEU A 150 3.92 -9.97 9.78
N GLN A 151 5.04 -9.68 10.45
CA GLN A 151 5.24 -8.45 11.22
C GLN A 151 5.73 -7.27 10.36
N LYS A 152 6.35 -7.54 9.20
CA LYS A 152 6.73 -6.49 8.23
C LYS A 152 5.48 -5.91 7.56
N GLN A 153 5.57 -4.65 7.09
CA GLN A 153 4.54 -3.97 6.28
C GLN A 153 4.43 -4.60 4.87
N ASN A 154 4.16 -5.90 4.82
CA ASN A 154 3.98 -6.65 3.60
C ASN A 154 2.56 -6.45 3.08
N LEU A 155 2.48 -6.26 1.76
CA LEU A 155 1.25 -5.94 1.04
C LEU A 155 0.51 -7.22 0.64
N ALA A 156 1.23 -8.20 0.08
CA ALA A 156 0.62 -9.38 -0.54
C ALA A 156 1.57 -10.56 -0.64
N LEU A 157 1.00 -11.74 -0.89
CA LEU A 157 1.68 -12.93 -1.36
C LEU A 157 1.19 -13.24 -2.78
N ILE A 158 2.09 -13.26 -3.76
CA ILE A 158 1.78 -13.66 -5.14
C ILE A 158 2.48 -14.97 -5.45
N GLN A 159 1.74 -15.98 -5.88
CA GLN A 159 2.29 -17.23 -6.38
C GLN A 159 2.26 -17.24 -7.91
N MET A 160 3.32 -17.75 -8.53
CA MET A 160 3.35 -18.06 -9.95
C MET A 160 3.77 -19.50 -10.17
N ILE A 161 3.10 -20.16 -11.11
CA ILE A 161 3.39 -21.53 -11.54
C ILE A 161 3.56 -21.52 -13.06
N ALA A 162 4.70 -21.98 -13.53
CA ALA A 162 5.02 -22.10 -14.95
C ALA A 162 5.12 -23.57 -15.34
N LYS A 163 4.38 -23.95 -16.38
CA LYS A 163 4.43 -25.29 -16.97
C LYS A 163 4.82 -25.20 -18.44
N LEU A 164 5.81 -25.98 -18.85
CA LEU A 164 6.24 -26.12 -20.24
C LEU A 164 6.06 -27.56 -20.67
N LYS A 165 5.15 -27.81 -21.61
CA LYS A 165 4.86 -29.14 -22.14
C LYS A 165 5.45 -29.29 -23.54
N ALA A 166 6.28 -30.31 -23.73
CA ALA A 166 6.83 -30.66 -25.03
C ALA A 166 5.73 -31.07 -26.01
N ALA A 167 6.02 -31.04 -27.31
CA ALA A 167 5.12 -31.55 -28.35
C ALA A 167 4.77 -33.06 -28.15
N THR A 168 5.61 -33.81 -27.45
CA THR A 168 5.38 -35.23 -27.07
C THR A 168 4.39 -35.39 -25.91
N GLY A 169 4.05 -34.29 -25.23
CA GLY A 169 3.22 -34.28 -24.04
C GLY A 169 3.99 -34.40 -22.72
N GLU A 170 5.32 -34.51 -22.78
CA GLU A 170 6.20 -34.53 -21.60
C GLU A 170 6.29 -33.15 -20.94
N LEU A 171 6.34 -33.10 -19.60
CA LEU A 171 6.44 -31.86 -18.84
C LEU A 171 7.93 -31.53 -18.63
N LEU A 172 8.40 -30.45 -19.24
CA LEU A 172 9.80 -30.02 -19.24
C LEU A 172 10.11 -28.97 -18.17
N ILE A 173 9.11 -28.19 -17.79
CA ILE A 173 9.17 -27.25 -16.67
C ILE A 173 7.88 -27.44 -15.89
N ASP A 174 8.00 -27.62 -14.57
CA ASP A 174 6.94 -27.44 -13.59
C ASP A 174 7.58 -26.73 -12.39
N LYS A 175 7.68 -25.40 -12.49
CA LYS A 175 8.32 -24.58 -11.47
C LYS A 175 7.30 -23.64 -10.86
N GLN A 176 7.52 -23.34 -9.59
CA GLN A 176 6.75 -22.34 -8.86
C GLN A 176 7.66 -21.37 -8.13
N VAL A 177 7.16 -20.16 -7.91
CA VAL A 177 7.80 -19.15 -7.07
C VAL A 177 6.74 -18.38 -6.31
N CYS A 178 6.99 -18.14 -5.03
CA CYS A 178 6.20 -17.30 -4.17
C CYS A 178 6.89 -15.95 -3.97
N MET A 179 6.18 -14.86 -4.21
CA MET A 179 6.69 -13.51 -4.07
C MET A 179 5.99 -12.82 -2.91
N VAL A 180 6.77 -12.37 -1.94
CA VAL A 180 6.27 -11.56 -0.83
C VAL A 180 6.51 -10.10 -1.16
N LEU A 181 5.43 -9.35 -1.29
CA LEU A 181 5.48 -7.93 -1.60
C LEU A 181 5.57 -7.13 -0.32
N SER A 182 6.60 -6.31 -0.22
CA SER A 182 6.83 -5.38 0.89
C SER A 182 6.59 -3.95 0.41
N LYS A 183 5.99 -3.11 1.27
CA LYS A 183 6.03 -1.67 1.05
C LYS A 183 7.49 -1.21 0.96
N ASN A 184 7.78 -0.37 -0.03
CA ASN A 184 9.08 0.28 -0.10
C ASN A 184 9.32 1.07 1.20
N LYS A 185 10.45 0.80 1.88
CA LYS A 185 10.81 1.42 3.17
C LYS A 185 11.03 2.93 3.10
N GLN A 186 11.19 3.48 1.91
CA GLN A 186 11.20 4.92 1.67
C GLN A 186 9.78 5.30 1.21
N PRO A 187 8.90 5.80 2.09
CA PRO A 187 7.60 6.24 1.66
C PRO A 187 7.82 7.56 0.90
N VAL A 188 7.79 7.52 -0.42
CA VAL A 188 7.86 8.76 -1.24
C VAL A 188 6.45 9.24 -1.58
N ILE A 189 5.41 8.59 -1.05
CA ILE A 189 4.05 8.75 -1.54
C ILE A 189 3.12 9.00 -0.37
N LEU A 190 2.38 10.11 -0.46
CA LEU A 190 1.34 10.50 0.48
C LEU A 190 -0.03 10.27 -0.16
N GLY A 191 -0.91 9.54 0.52
CA GLY A 191 -2.28 9.29 0.05
C GLY A 191 -2.87 7.99 0.61
N PHE A 192 -4.14 7.73 0.30
CA PHE A 192 -4.80 6.50 0.75
C PHE A 192 -4.44 5.33 -0.17
N ASN A 193 -4.14 4.17 0.41
CA ASN A 193 -3.86 3.00 -0.42
C ASN A 193 -5.16 2.55 -1.09
N HIS A 194 -5.04 2.02 -2.30
CA HIS A 194 -6.19 1.47 -2.97
C HIS A 194 -6.60 0.15 -2.28
N PRO A 195 -7.87 -0.02 -1.87
CA PRO A 195 -8.30 -1.19 -1.09
C PRO A 195 -8.24 -2.51 -1.88
N GLU A 196 -8.36 -2.42 -3.22
CA GLU A 196 -8.40 -3.60 -4.09
C GLU A 196 -7.11 -3.81 -4.90
N TYR A 197 -6.29 -2.79 -5.14
CA TYR A 197 -5.10 -2.89 -5.99
C TYR A 197 -3.90 -2.57 -5.12
N LEU A 198 -3.02 -3.55 -4.89
CA LEU A 198 -2.02 -3.42 -3.83
C LEU A 198 -0.76 -2.67 -4.30
N ILE A 199 -0.45 -2.71 -5.59
CA ILE A 199 0.75 -2.13 -6.19
C ILE A 199 0.43 -1.42 -7.49
N THR A 200 1.30 -0.51 -7.95
CA THR A 200 1.11 0.17 -9.24
C THR A 200 1.30 -0.77 -10.44
N PRO A 201 0.73 -0.47 -11.64
CA PRO A 201 0.93 -1.26 -12.85
C PRO A 201 2.42 -1.46 -13.22
N LYS A 202 3.24 -0.42 -13.01
CA LYS A 202 4.70 -0.49 -13.22
C LYS A 202 5.38 -1.46 -12.25
N SER A 203 4.98 -1.46 -10.97
CA SER A 203 5.49 -2.42 -9.99
C SER A 203 5.02 -3.84 -10.32
N PHE A 204 3.80 -3.99 -10.81
CA PHE A 204 3.28 -5.28 -11.28
C PHE A 204 4.08 -5.82 -12.47
N GLY A 205 4.42 -4.99 -13.46
CA GLY A 205 5.30 -5.40 -14.56
C GLY A 205 6.67 -5.92 -14.08
N LYS A 206 7.28 -5.25 -13.09
CA LYS A 206 8.54 -5.71 -12.47
C LYS A 206 8.37 -7.03 -11.72
N LEU A 207 7.23 -7.23 -11.06
CA LEU A 207 6.88 -8.47 -10.39
C LEU A 207 6.80 -9.63 -11.39
N LEU A 208 6.11 -9.44 -12.53
CA LEU A 208 6.05 -10.42 -13.61
C LEU A 208 7.45 -10.79 -14.12
N GLU A 209 8.28 -9.78 -14.40
CA GLU A 209 9.65 -9.99 -14.89
C GLU A 209 10.52 -10.78 -13.90
N ALA A 210 10.44 -10.43 -12.61
CA ALA A 210 11.22 -11.09 -11.57
C ALA A 210 10.77 -12.54 -11.35
N GLY A 211 9.47 -12.78 -11.26
CA GLY A 211 8.90 -14.12 -11.12
C GLY A 211 9.25 -15.01 -12.32
N LEU A 212 9.04 -14.54 -13.54
CA LEU A 212 9.39 -15.29 -14.76
C LEU A 212 10.90 -15.58 -14.87
N SER A 213 11.75 -14.66 -14.41
CA SER A 213 13.20 -14.87 -14.42
C SER A 213 13.60 -16.03 -13.51
N VAL A 214 12.93 -16.21 -12.37
CA VAL A 214 13.14 -17.37 -11.49
C VAL A 214 12.61 -18.64 -12.14
N LEU A 215 11.38 -18.60 -12.67
CA LEU A 215 10.71 -19.77 -13.23
C LEU A 215 11.38 -20.33 -14.49
N LEU A 216 11.97 -19.48 -15.32
CA LEU A 216 12.62 -19.91 -16.57
C LEU A 216 14.09 -20.26 -16.40
N ASP A 217 14.75 -19.76 -15.34
CA ASP A 217 16.13 -20.14 -15.04
C ASP A 217 16.15 -21.50 -14.34
N LYS A 218 16.63 -22.52 -15.07
CA LYS A 218 16.76 -23.88 -14.55
C LYS A 218 17.65 -23.97 -13.30
N ASN A 219 18.66 -23.10 -13.19
CA ASN A 219 19.62 -23.13 -12.07
C ASN A 219 19.14 -22.31 -10.88
N ASN A 220 18.01 -21.61 -11.02
CA ASN A 220 17.45 -20.83 -9.95
C ASN A 220 16.56 -21.72 -9.07
N GLU A 221 16.98 -21.84 -7.81
CA GLU A 221 16.31 -22.59 -6.74
C GLU A 221 15.54 -21.65 -5.79
N THR A 222 15.37 -20.37 -6.15
CA THR A 222 14.63 -19.41 -5.32
C THR A 222 13.16 -19.78 -5.27
N GLU A 223 12.69 -20.21 -4.10
CA GLU A 223 11.27 -20.49 -3.87
C GLU A 223 10.51 -19.26 -3.39
N ILE A 224 11.17 -18.43 -2.57
CA ILE A 224 10.58 -17.20 -2.03
C ILE A 224 11.40 -15.99 -2.43
N LEU A 225 10.76 -15.08 -3.14
CA LEU A 225 11.33 -13.80 -3.55
C LEU A 225 10.67 -12.65 -2.77
N GLN A 226 11.43 -11.94 -1.95
CA GLN A 226 10.96 -10.70 -1.33
C GLN A 226 11.18 -9.53 -2.28
N MET A 227 10.14 -8.75 -2.54
CA MET A 227 10.20 -7.60 -3.45
C MET A 227 9.65 -6.34 -2.79
N ASN A 228 10.40 -5.25 -2.87
CA ASN A 228 9.85 -3.94 -2.55
C ASN A 228 9.01 -3.43 -3.73
N SER A 229 7.79 -3.01 -3.44
CA SER A 229 6.88 -2.47 -4.43
C SER A 229 6.35 -1.10 -4.03
N ILE A 230 5.95 -0.32 -5.03
CA ILE A 230 5.28 0.96 -4.81
C ILE A 230 3.79 0.66 -4.62
N PRO A 231 3.19 1.01 -3.45
CA PRO A 231 1.78 0.79 -3.22
C PRO A 231 0.93 1.60 -4.21
N ALA A 232 -0.25 1.09 -4.55
CA ALA A 232 -1.20 1.85 -5.36
C ALA A 232 -1.95 2.84 -4.46
N ILE A 233 -2.03 4.10 -4.89
CA ILE A 233 -2.76 5.15 -4.18
C ILE A 233 -4.04 5.48 -4.96
N VAL A 234 -5.16 5.58 -4.24
CA VAL A 234 -6.42 6.00 -4.83
C VAL A 234 -6.33 7.47 -5.27
N ASN A 235 -6.92 7.80 -6.41
CA ASN A 235 -7.05 9.21 -6.78
C ASN A 235 -8.05 9.93 -5.86
N ASP A 236 -7.85 11.22 -5.61
CA ASP A 236 -8.75 12.03 -4.79
C ASP A 236 -8.85 13.48 -5.31
N ASN A 237 -9.86 14.21 -4.85
CA ASN A 237 -10.07 15.61 -5.23
C ASN A 237 -9.61 16.64 -4.18
N PHE A 238 -8.91 16.24 -3.12
CA PHE A 238 -8.73 17.09 -1.94
C PHE A 238 -7.34 17.06 -1.29
N ILE A 239 -6.52 16.04 -1.51
CA ILE A 239 -5.11 15.95 -1.13
C ILE A 239 -4.22 15.97 -2.38
N GLN A 240 -4.37 14.99 -3.28
CA GLN A 240 -3.46 14.83 -4.42
C GLN A 240 -3.29 16.12 -5.26
N PRO A 241 -4.36 16.88 -5.57
CA PRO A 241 -4.24 18.11 -6.35
C PRO A 241 -3.36 19.19 -5.70
N PHE A 242 -3.25 19.20 -4.36
CA PHE A 242 -2.50 20.23 -3.63
C PHE A 242 -1.05 19.85 -3.37
N ILE A 243 -0.77 18.56 -3.17
CA ILE A 243 0.58 18.05 -2.87
C ILE A 243 1.37 17.72 -4.14
N GLN A 244 0.75 17.84 -5.31
CA GLN A 244 1.38 17.59 -6.59
C GLN A 244 2.64 18.47 -6.75
N HIS A 245 3.76 17.84 -7.11
CA HIS A 245 5.07 18.49 -7.27
C HIS A 245 5.65 19.20 -6.02
N GLN A 246 5.05 19.01 -4.84
CA GLN A 246 5.60 19.56 -3.60
C GLN A 246 6.69 18.64 -3.02
N PRO A 247 7.72 19.21 -2.36
CA PRO A 247 8.72 18.41 -1.66
C PRO A 247 8.07 17.66 -0.49
N ARG A 248 8.51 16.42 -0.30
CA ARG A 248 8.07 15.56 0.81
C ARG A 248 9.19 15.48 1.83
N LEU A 249 8.83 15.73 3.09
CA LEU A 249 9.73 15.67 4.23
C LEU A 249 9.49 14.37 4.95
N ASN A 250 10.56 13.62 5.20
CA ASN A 250 10.52 12.41 6.00
C ASN A 250 10.76 12.76 7.46
N PHE A 251 10.08 12.04 8.34
CA PHE A 251 10.41 12.03 9.76
C PHE A 251 11.28 10.82 10.09
N SER A 252 12.07 10.95 11.15
CA SER A 252 12.66 9.81 11.83
C SER A 252 12.22 9.83 13.29
N ASN A 253 11.94 8.66 13.84
CA ASN A 253 11.60 8.50 15.25
C ASN A 253 12.67 7.65 15.93
N GLN A 254 13.36 8.23 16.91
CA GLN A 254 14.38 7.55 17.70
C GLN A 254 14.08 7.76 19.18
N LYS A 255 13.77 6.66 19.88
CA LYS A 255 13.52 6.66 21.34
C LYS A 255 12.45 7.70 21.78
N GLY A 256 11.39 7.85 20.99
CA GLY A 256 10.28 8.78 21.29
C GLY A 256 10.56 10.23 20.91
N ILE A 257 11.68 10.52 20.26
CA ILE A 257 11.98 11.84 19.69
C ILE A 257 11.76 11.78 18.18
N ILE A 258 10.86 12.63 17.71
CA ILE A 258 10.52 12.80 16.30
C ILE A 258 11.40 13.89 15.72
N GLN A 259 12.05 13.61 14.59
CA GLN A 259 12.99 14.52 13.93
C GLN A 259 12.61 14.72 12.47
N TYR A 260 12.72 15.94 11.97
CA TYR A 260 12.54 16.25 10.55
C TYR A 260 13.33 17.48 10.13
N LEU A 261 13.59 17.64 8.83
CA LEU A 261 14.30 18.78 8.27
C LEU A 261 13.31 19.81 7.73
N TRP A 262 13.39 21.06 8.20
CA TRP A 262 12.61 22.17 7.65
C TRP A 262 13.49 23.39 7.40
N LYS A 263 13.43 23.95 6.18
CA LYS A 263 14.23 25.12 5.76
C LYS A 263 15.73 24.99 6.12
N GLY A 264 16.29 23.78 5.99
CA GLY A 264 17.70 23.50 6.28
C GLY A 264 18.04 23.27 7.76
N ALA A 265 17.07 23.38 8.68
CA ALA A 265 17.27 23.13 10.10
C ALA A 265 16.53 21.87 10.57
N VAL A 266 17.23 20.98 11.27
CA VAL A 266 16.62 19.80 11.89
C VAL A 266 15.77 20.27 13.07
N GLN A 267 14.56 19.75 13.17
CA GLN A 267 13.59 20.02 14.24
C GLN A 267 13.42 18.77 15.10
N TYR A 268 13.05 18.95 16.37
CA TYR A 268 12.92 17.86 17.34
C TYR A 268 11.66 18.04 18.17
N LEU A 269 10.74 17.09 18.06
CA LEU A 269 9.46 17.06 18.75
C LEU A 269 9.39 15.84 19.67
N ARG A 270 8.74 15.99 20.82
CA ARG A 270 8.49 14.90 21.76
C ARG A 270 7.10 15.00 22.36
N TYR A 271 6.45 13.85 22.50
CA TYR A 271 5.18 13.69 23.21
C TYR A 271 5.45 12.93 24.51
N GLN A 272 4.75 13.30 25.57
CA GLN A 272 4.70 12.54 26.81
C GLN A 272 3.48 11.63 26.83
N GLU A 273 3.40 10.76 27.84
CA GLU A 273 2.21 9.93 28.01
C GLU A 273 1.02 10.77 28.49
N PRO A 274 -0.19 10.52 27.95
CA PRO A 274 -1.40 11.15 28.44
C PRO A 274 -1.70 10.85 29.90
N LEU A 275 -2.27 11.83 30.59
CA LEU A 275 -2.75 11.75 31.96
C LEU A 275 -4.25 12.03 32.02
N TYR A 276 -4.91 11.43 33.01
CA TYR A 276 -6.34 11.51 33.25
C TYR A 276 -6.57 12.14 34.62
N GLU A 277 -7.39 13.18 34.69
CA GLU A 277 -7.74 13.84 35.96
C GLU A 277 -9.24 14.07 36.07
N ASN A 278 -9.85 13.69 37.20
CA ASN A 278 -11.27 13.88 37.45
C ASN A 278 -11.63 15.36 37.59
N ILE A 279 -12.71 15.79 36.93
CA ILE A 279 -13.30 17.11 37.13
C ILE A 279 -14.38 16.99 38.21
N VAL A 280 -14.10 17.55 39.40
CA VAL A 280 -15.02 17.53 40.54
C VAL A 280 -15.87 18.80 40.51
N LEU A 281 -17.14 18.67 40.15
CA LEU A 281 -18.06 19.81 40.00
C LEU A 281 -18.67 20.31 41.32
N ARG A 282 -18.66 19.51 42.39
CA ARG A 282 -19.33 19.82 43.67
C ARG A 282 -18.52 19.34 44.87
N GLY A 283 -18.73 19.96 46.04
CA GLY A 283 -18.13 19.55 47.32
C GLY A 283 -16.89 20.36 47.72
N LYS A 284 -16.11 19.84 48.68
CA LYS A 284 -14.96 20.56 49.25
C LYS A 284 -13.70 20.54 48.37
N LYS A 285 -13.63 19.63 47.39
CA LYS A 285 -12.49 19.44 46.48
C LYS A 285 -12.87 19.80 45.04
N THR A 286 -13.67 20.84 44.85
CA THR A 286 -14.10 21.28 43.51
C THR A 286 -12.91 21.68 42.66
N THR A 287 -12.83 21.15 41.44
CA THR A 287 -11.78 21.50 40.49
C THR A 287 -11.98 22.96 40.05
N ALA A 288 -10.90 23.75 40.07
CA ALA A 288 -10.95 25.16 39.68
C ALA A 288 -11.03 25.28 38.16
N ILE A 289 -12.23 25.51 37.63
CA ILE A 289 -12.49 25.64 36.19
C ILE A 289 -13.43 26.82 35.88
N PRO A 290 -13.42 27.36 34.65
CA PRO A 290 -14.32 28.45 34.26
C PRO A 290 -15.80 28.07 34.42
N LYS A 291 -16.63 29.02 34.86
CA LYS A 291 -18.09 28.81 34.99
C LYS A 291 -18.75 28.44 33.67
N SER A 292 -18.24 28.94 32.55
CA SER A 292 -18.70 28.57 31.21
C SER A 292 -18.50 27.08 30.93
N LEU A 293 -17.35 26.52 31.34
CA LEU A 293 -17.08 25.09 31.18
C LEU A 293 -18.01 24.24 32.06
N ILE A 294 -18.27 24.67 33.31
CA ILE A 294 -19.25 24.00 34.18
C ILE A 294 -20.64 24.01 33.55
N ALA A 295 -21.07 25.16 33.01
CA ALA A 295 -22.36 25.27 32.34
C ALA A 295 -22.44 24.33 31.13
N GLN A 296 -21.36 24.20 30.36
CA GLN A 296 -21.31 23.32 29.20
C GLN A 296 -21.30 21.84 29.57
N ILE A 297 -20.53 21.44 30.59
CA ILE A 297 -20.55 20.08 31.14
C ILE A 297 -21.96 19.68 31.58
N ASN A 298 -22.67 20.58 32.27
CA ASN A 298 -24.05 20.35 32.67
C ASN A 298 -25.01 20.31 31.47
N ALA A 299 -24.81 21.17 30.45
CA ALA A 299 -25.66 21.20 29.26
C ALA A 299 -25.54 19.93 28.42
N ASP A 300 -24.33 19.37 28.30
CA ASP A 300 -24.05 18.12 27.60
C ASP A 300 -24.41 16.88 28.45
N ASN A 301 -24.92 17.08 29.67
CA ASN A 301 -25.25 16.02 30.63
C ASN A 301 -24.10 15.03 30.88
N ILE A 302 -22.86 15.54 30.93
CA ILE A 302 -21.69 14.72 31.21
C ILE A 302 -21.72 14.28 32.67
N TRP A 303 -21.67 12.96 32.88
CA TRP A 303 -21.76 12.36 34.21
C TRP A 303 -20.41 12.32 34.94
N GLU A 304 -19.36 11.86 34.26
CA GLU A 304 -18.01 11.71 34.81
C GLU A 304 -17.03 12.52 33.94
N PRO A 305 -17.02 13.85 34.10
CA PRO A 305 -16.14 14.71 33.33
C PRO A 305 -14.68 14.49 33.75
N LEU A 306 -13.81 14.31 32.77
CA LEU A 306 -12.37 14.13 32.94
C LEU A 306 -11.60 15.15 32.11
N PHE A 307 -10.47 15.60 32.63
CA PHE A 307 -9.41 16.16 31.81
C PHE A 307 -8.55 15.04 31.24
N LEU A 308 -8.43 15.02 29.91
CA LEU A 308 -7.36 14.34 29.20
C LEU A 308 -6.24 15.34 28.94
N ARG A 309 -5.06 15.08 29.48
CA ARG A 309 -3.90 15.96 29.37
C ARG A 309 -2.77 15.26 28.67
N GLU A 310 -2.10 15.95 27.76
CA GLU A 310 -0.86 15.48 27.17
C GLU A 310 0.15 16.62 27.12
N GLU A 311 1.31 16.40 27.73
CA GLU A 311 2.45 17.29 27.58
C GLU A 311 3.23 16.95 26.31
N SER A 312 3.69 17.97 25.62
CA SER A 312 4.58 17.84 24.47
C SER A 312 5.63 18.94 24.49
N ARG A 313 6.70 18.75 23.71
CA ARG A 313 7.84 19.68 23.69
C ARG A 313 8.38 19.88 22.28
N ASP A 314 8.63 21.13 21.95
CA ASP A 314 9.58 21.54 20.92
C ASP A 314 10.95 21.65 21.60
N ILE A 315 11.84 20.69 21.31
CA ILE A 315 13.09 20.55 22.05
C ILE A 315 14.06 21.68 21.73
N LEU A 316 14.14 22.11 20.46
CA LEU A 316 15.08 23.16 20.05
C LEU A 316 14.59 24.56 20.39
N ALA A 317 13.29 24.81 20.29
CA ALA A 317 12.73 26.09 20.72
C ALA A 317 12.65 26.24 22.24
N ASP A 318 12.96 25.16 22.98
CA ASP A 318 12.87 25.06 24.43
C ASP A 318 11.48 25.42 24.97
N LYS A 319 10.43 24.89 24.33
CA LYS A 319 9.03 25.19 24.66
C LYS A 319 8.25 23.94 25.02
N ASN A 320 7.53 24.01 26.15
CA ASN A 320 6.61 22.96 26.57
C ASN A 320 5.18 23.38 26.23
N TYR A 321 4.38 22.39 25.87
CA TYR A 321 2.99 22.56 25.52
C TYR A 321 2.13 21.57 26.29
N LEU A 322 0.93 22.00 26.66
CA LEU A 322 -0.07 21.16 27.30
C LEU A 322 -1.34 21.17 26.46
N LEU A 323 -1.69 20.02 25.91
CA LEU A 323 -3.02 19.78 25.37
C LEU A 323 -3.94 19.34 26.50
N GLN A 324 -5.09 20.00 26.65
CA GLN A 324 -6.11 19.62 27.61
C GLN A 324 -7.47 19.53 26.92
N CYS A 325 -7.98 18.31 26.84
CA CYS A 325 -9.33 18.01 26.35
C CYS A 325 -10.24 17.66 27.53
N VAL A 326 -11.52 17.95 27.39
CA VAL A 326 -12.55 17.59 28.36
C VAL A 326 -13.37 16.48 27.75
N VAL A 327 -13.50 15.36 28.46
CA VAL A 327 -14.21 14.18 27.97
C VAL A 327 -15.16 13.62 29.01
N ASN A 328 -16.10 12.80 28.55
CA ASN A 328 -16.89 11.90 29.37
C ASN A 328 -16.44 10.47 29.12
N VAL A 329 -16.39 9.64 30.17
CA VAL A 329 -16.28 8.18 30.02
C VAL A 329 -17.62 7.65 29.51
N GLU A 330 -17.62 6.92 28.39
CA GLU A 330 -18.85 6.31 27.89
C GLU A 330 -19.24 5.10 28.76
N ARG A 331 -20.52 5.04 29.16
CA ARG A 331 -21.05 3.95 29.99
C ARG A 331 -21.38 2.71 29.18
N ASP A 332 -21.70 2.88 27.90
CA ASP A 332 -21.92 1.79 26.95
C ASP A 332 -20.90 1.85 25.79
N PRO A 333 -19.64 1.40 26.02
CA PRO A 333 -18.61 1.37 24.99
C PRO A 333 -19.01 0.64 23.71
N TYR A 334 -19.90 -0.35 23.81
CA TYR A 334 -20.24 -1.24 22.71
C TYR A 334 -21.40 -0.71 21.84
N GLY A 335 -21.93 0.47 22.18
CA GLY A 335 -22.80 1.25 21.30
C GLY A 335 -22.10 1.61 19.98
N LYS A 336 -22.87 1.78 18.89
CA LYS A 336 -22.32 2.11 17.58
C LYS A 336 -21.67 3.51 17.58
N GLY A 337 -20.34 3.55 17.42
CA GLY A 337 -19.62 4.76 17.03
C GLY A 337 -18.88 5.52 18.15
N THR A 338 -18.72 4.92 19.33
CA THR A 338 -17.95 5.56 20.40
C THR A 338 -16.45 5.57 20.08
N PRO A 339 -15.76 6.73 20.11
CA PRO A 339 -14.32 6.77 19.96
C PRO A 339 -13.63 6.09 21.15
N PHE A 340 -12.64 5.25 20.87
CA PHE A 340 -11.82 4.61 21.89
C PHE A 340 -10.42 5.21 21.88
N ASN A 341 -9.91 5.55 23.06
CA ASN A 341 -8.48 5.80 23.20
C ASN A 341 -7.76 4.45 23.09
N LYS A 342 -7.08 4.18 21.98
CA LYS A 342 -6.45 2.87 21.73
C LYS A 342 -5.29 2.52 22.65
N LYS A 343 -4.68 3.50 23.34
CA LYS A 343 -3.59 3.24 24.28
C LYS A 343 -4.12 2.77 25.64
N THR A 344 -5.30 3.22 26.05
CA THR A 344 -5.94 2.83 27.33
C THR A 344 -7.13 1.90 27.18
N GLY A 345 -7.68 1.75 25.98
CA GLY A 345 -8.90 0.98 25.71
C GLY A 345 -10.18 1.64 26.25
N LEU A 346 -10.09 2.87 26.77
CA LEU A 346 -11.22 3.56 27.39
C LEU A 346 -12.07 4.28 26.33
N PRO A 347 -13.40 4.10 26.37
CA PRO A 347 -14.31 4.80 25.47
C PRO A 347 -14.57 6.21 26.00
N PHE A 348 -14.24 7.23 25.21
CA PHE A 348 -14.44 8.61 25.62
C PHE A 348 -15.17 9.40 24.54
N ASN A 349 -16.07 10.28 24.97
CA ASN A 349 -16.66 11.31 24.13
C ASN A 349 -16.09 12.67 24.53
N PHE A 350 -15.64 13.44 23.55
CA PHE A 350 -15.24 14.82 23.77
C PHE A 350 -16.46 15.68 24.11
N LEU A 351 -16.31 16.54 25.12
CA LEU A 351 -17.29 17.57 25.41
C LEU A 351 -17.50 18.43 24.17
N SER A 352 -18.75 18.78 23.85
CA SER A 352 -19.04 19.55 22.65
C SER A 352 -18.48 20.97 22.72
N GLY A 353 -18.63 21.75 21.64
CA GLY A 353 -18.27 23.17 21.58
C GLY A 353 -16.80 23.49 21.89
N ILE A 354 -16.48 24.77 22.08
CA ILE A 354 -15.11 25.25 22.27
C ILE A 354 -14.71 25.05 23.74
N SER A 355 -14.36 23.80 24.08
CA SER A 355 -14.07 23.39 25.46
C SER A 355 -12.66 22.82 25.65
N HIS A 356 -11.89 22.69 24.58
CA HIS A 356 -10.54 22.15 24.60
C HIS A 356 -9.51 23.24 24.37
N VAL A 357 -8.34 23.09 24.99
CA VAL A 357 -7.28 24.09 24.96
C VAL A 357 -5.93 23.49 24.65
N PHE A 358 -5.11 24.26 23.94
CA PHE A 358 -3.69 24.00 23.75
C PHE A 358 -2.92 25.17 24.35
N LEU A 359 -2.09 24.87 25.34
CA LEU A 359 -1.37 25.84 26.14
C LEU A 359 0.12 25.79 25.78
N GLN A 360 0.77 26.95 25.73
CA GLN A 360 2.21 27.07 25.81
C GLN A 360 2.52 27.57 27.21
N ASP A 361 3.13 26.74 28.03
CA ASP A 361 3.25 26.97 29.47
C ASP A 361 1.86 27.28 30.09
N ASN A 362 1.60 28.52 30.51
CA ASN A 362 0.31 28.96 31.05
C ASN A 362 -0.57 29.71 30.05
N ASP A 363 -0.04 30.05 28.86
CA ASP A 363 -0.75 30.87 27.88
C ASP A 363 -1.57 30.00 26.94
N THR A 364 -2.87 30.31 26.80
CA THR A 364 -3.73 29.62 25.84
C THR A 364 -3.40 30.06 24.43
N ILE A 365 -2.75 29.17 23.66
CA ILE A 365 -2.41 29.40 22.26
C ILE A 365 -3.46 28.84 21.31
N ALA A 366 -4.31 27.90 21.75
CA ALA A 366 -5.47 27.46 20.99
C ALA A 366 -6.69 27.16 21.88
N GLN A 367 -7.87 27.43 21.34
CA GLN A 367 -9.16 26.98 21.88
C GLN A 367 -9.98 26.39 20.74
N PHE A 368 -10.54 25.19 20.93
CA PHE A 368 -11.18 24.47 19.84
C PHE A 368 -12.26 23.50 20.32
N LYS A 369 -13.08 23.09 19.36
CA LYS A 369 -14.03 21.97 19.47
C LYS A 369 -13.48 20.77 18.72
N ILE A 370 -13.90 19.56 19.12
CA ILE A 370 -13.62 18.33 18.39
C ILE A 370 -14.93 17.77 17.86
N LYS A 371 -14.97 17.47 16.56
CA LYS A 371 -16.00 16.63 15.95
C LYS A 371 -15.42 15.24 15.73
N ALA A 372 -16.23 14.20 15.90
CA ALA A 372 -15.82 12.83 15.67
C ALA A 372 -16.73 12.14 14.65
N ASN A 373 -16.18 11.16 13.92
CA ASN A 373 -16.92 10.22 13.05
C ASN A 373 -17.90 10.90 12.08
N PHE A 374 -17.38 11.72 11.16
CA PHE A 374 -18.22 12.43 10.19
C PHE A 374 -17.78 12.20 8.74
N LEU A 375 -18.71 12.43 7.82
CA LEU A 375 -18.51 12.33 6.39
C LEU A 375 -18.48 13.73 5.77
N ASP A 376 -17.48 14.00 4.93
CA ASP A 376 -17.42 15.24 4.13
C ASP A 376 -17.81 14.95 2.68
N GLY A 377 -19.09 15.19 2.34
CA GLY A 377 -19.63 14.94 1.01
C GLY A 377 -18.96 15.70 -0.15
N LYS A 378 -18.14 16.72 0.14
CA LYS A 378 -17.40 17.47 -0.89
C LYS A 378 -16.09 16.79 -1.26
N LYS A 379 -15.54 15.98 -0.36
CA LYS A 379 -14.26 15.30 -0.52
C LYS A 379 -14.49 13.85 -0.91
N LYS A 380 -13.86 13.45 -2.02
CA LYS A 380 -14.09 12.15 -2.65
C LYS A 380 -12.78 11.50 -3.04
N THR A 381 -12.75 10.17 -2.88
CA THR A 381 -11.74 9.29 -3.48
C THR A 381 -12.37 8.49 -4.62
N TYR A 382 -11.62 8.22 -5.68
CA TYR A 382 -12.09 7.55 -6.89
C TYR A 382 -11.45 6.15 -7.02
N LEU A 383 -12.18 5.10 -6.66
CA LEU A 383 -11.70 3.70 -6.67
C LEU A 383 -11.51 3.12 -8.08
N ASN A 384 -12.00 3.80 -9.10
CA ASN A 384 -11.74 3.41 -10.49
C ASN A 384 -10.46 4.07 -11.03
N GLN A 385 -9.72 4.82 -10.20
CA GLN A 385 -8.54 5.57 -10.61
C GLN A 385 -7.40 5.42 -9.60
N LEU A 386 -6.19 5.30 -10.12
CA LEU A 386 -4.96 5.38 -9.34
C LEU A 386 -4.23 6.68 -9.60
N TYR A 387 -3.69 7.27 -8.54
CA TYR A 387 -2.72 8.33 -8.64
C TYR A 387 -1.30 7.75 -8.68
N ILE A 388 -0.50 8.16 -9.66
CA ILE A 388 0.89 7.74 -9.82
C ILE A 388 1.80 8.88 -9.38
N ALA A 389 2.33 8.80 -8.16
CA ALA A 389 3.12 9.88 -7.58
C ALA A 389 4.43 10.20 -8.33
N ALA A 390 4.99 9.23 -9.06
CA ALA A 390 6.27 9.40 -9.76
C ALA A 390 6.22 10.46 -10.86
N ASP A 391 5.09 10.57 -11.57
CA ASP A 391 4.87 11.52 -12.67
C ASP A 391 3.60 12.36 -12.48
N SER A 392 2.92 12.18 -11.34
CA SER A 392 1.64 12.83 -11.04
C SER A 392 0.52 12.54 -12.04
N SER A 393 0.58 11.40 -12.72
CA SER A 393 -0.46 10.96 -13.65
C SER A 393 -1.60 10.20 -12.95
N ILE A 394 -2.73 10.07 -13.65
CA ILE A 394 -3.87 9.27 -13.21
C ILE A 394 -4.03 8.09 -14.16
N VAL A 395 -4.15 6.89 -13.61
CA VAL A 395 -4.45 5.66 -14.36
C VAL A 395 -5.89 5.24 -14.08
N THR A 396 -6.71 5.14 -15.11
CA THR A 396 -8.08 4.63 -14.99
C THR A 396 -8.06 3.10 -15.02
N LEU A 397 -8.54 2.48 -13.94
CA LEU A 397 -8.63 1.03 -13.77
C LEU A 397 -9.89 0.45 -14.41
N GLU A 398 -11.00 1.16 -14.24
CA GLU A 398 -12.34 0.73 -14.64
C GLU A 398 -13.08 1.91 -15.26
N LYS A 399 -13.89 1.67 -16.29
CA LYS A 399 -14.69 2.73 -16.94
C LYS A 399 -15.81 3.26 -16.04
N THR A 400 -16.37 2.38 -15.20
CA THR A 400 -17.43 2.75 -14.26
C THR A 400 -16.84 3.54 -13.12
N VAL A 401 -17.33 4.76 -12.91
CA VAL A 401 -16.89 5.62 -11.82
C VAL A 401 -17.36 5.04 -10.49
N ARG A 402 -16.43 4.92 -9.54
CA ARG A 402 -16.69 4.43 -8.18
C ARG A 402 -16.15 5.44 -7.19
N GLU A 403 -17.04 6.23 -6.60
CA GLU A 403 -16.70 7.28 -5.65
C GLU A 403 -16.96 6.82 -4.22
N ASN A 404 -16.04 7.15 -3.31
CA ASN A 404 -16.27 7.07 -1.88
C ASN A 404 -16.20 8.49 -1.29
N VAL A 405 -17.13 8.79 -0.38
CA VAL A 405 -17.12 10.01 0.42
C VAL A 405 -16.05 9.88 1.50
N GLN A 406 -15.30 10.96 1.72
CA GLN A 406 -14.26 10.94 2.74
C GLN A 406 -14.84 10.89 4.15
N HIS A 407 -14.34 9.93 4.93
CA HIS A 407 -14.62 9.80 6.36
C HIS A 407 -13.49 10.42 7.18
N TYR A 408 -13.85 11.16 8.22
CA TYR A 408 -12.93 11.71 9.20
C TYR A 408 -13.28 11.17 10.58
N ASP A 409 -12.27 10.64 11.26
CA ASP A 409 -12.42 10.15 12.62
C ASP A 409 -12.46 11.31 13.60
N PHE A 410 -11.65 12.35 13.36
CA PHE A 410 -11.67 13.58 14.14
C PHE A 410 -11.48 14.83 13.28
N GLU A 411 -12.09 15.93 13.71
CA GLU A 411 -11.78 17.28 13.23
C GLU A 411 -11.67 18.23 14.41
N LEU A 412 -10.51 18.87 14.54
CA LEU A 412 -10.30 19.98 15.46
C LEU A 412 -10.58 21.27 14.71
N GLU A 413 -11.42 22.14 15.26
CA GLU A 413 -11.78 23.42 14.64
C GLU A 413 -11.84 24.49 15.73
N GLY A 414 -11.16 25.62 15.52
CA GLY A 414 -11.15 26.69 16.51
C GLY A 414 -10.24 27.86 16.18
N ILE A 415 -9.73 28.50 17.23
CA ILE A 415 -8.81 29.64 17.15
C ILE A 415 -7.43 29.22 17.66
N PHE A 416 -6.40 29.47 16.87
CA PHE A 416 -4.99 29.26 17.18
C PHE A 416 -4.24 30.59 16.99
N LYS A 417 -3.64 31.13 18.07
CA LYS A 417 -2.97 32.44 18.09
C LYS A 417 -3.77 33.56 17.40
N GLY A 418 -5.07 33.62 17.68
CA GLY A 418 -5.99 34.61 17.11
C GLY A 418 -6.42 34.36 15.66
N GLN A 419 -6.06 33.22 15.06
CA GLN A 419 -6.41 32.86 13.69
C GLN A 419 -7.30 31.61 13.68
N THR A 420 -8.20 31.50 12.71
CA THR A 420 -8.95 30.26 12.53
C THR A 420 -8.01 29.13 12.12
N PHE A 421 -8.19 27.96 12.72
CA PHE A 421 -7.48 26.75 12.34
C PHE A 421 -8.42 25.56 12.27
N LYS A 422 -8.01 24.57 11.48
CA LYS A 422 -8.68 23.28 11.38
C LYS A 422 -7.68 22.18 11.16
N ILE A 423 -7.83 21.05 11.85
CA ILE A 423 -7.06 19.83 11.59
C ILE A 423 -8.07 18.72 11.35
N ALA A 424 -8.14 18.21 10.13
CA ALA A 424 -9.02 17.11 9.78
C ALA A 424 -8.21 15.81 9.72
N TYR A 425 -8.63 14.80 10.47
CA TYR A 425 -7.95 13.52 10.60
C TYR A 425 -8.74 12.41 9.93
N SER A 426 -8.19 11.88 8.84
CA SER A 426 -8.70 10.74 8.09
C SER A 426 -7.93 9.48 8.46
N GLY A 427 -8.60 8.51 9.09
CA GLY A 427 -8.04 7.23 9.53
C GLY A 427 -8.02 7.10 11.04
N LEU A 428 -8.50 5.99 11.58
CA LEU A 428 -8.35 5.67 13.00
C LEU A 428 -6.91 5.25 13.27
N ARG A 429 -6.27 5.78 14.31
CA ARG A 429 -4.95 5.38 14.81
C ARG A 429 -4.80 3.86 14.88
N GLY A 430 -4.14 3.18 13.95
CA GLY A 430 -4.27 1.70 13.85
C GLY A 430 -4.46 1.20 12.43
N SER A 431 -5.26 1.94 11.66
CA SER A 431 -5.30 1.86 10.21
C SER A 431 -3.91 2.19 9.65
N PRO A 432 -3.43 1.48 8.62
CA PRO A 432 -2.17 1.80 7.97
C PRO A 432 -2.17 3.18 7.30
N GLU A 433 -3.34 3.78 7.06
CA GLU A 433 -3.49 5.08 6.42
C GLU A 433 -4.08 6.06 7.42
N SER A 434 -3.29 7.06 7.81
CA SER A 434 -3.69 8.10 8.74
C SER A 434 -3.15 9.42 8.23
N ILE A 435 -4.01 10.21 7.61
CA ILE A 435 -3.65 11.49 6.99
C ILE A 435 -4.35 12.63 7.72
N ARG A 436 -3.57 13.66 8.04
CA ARG A 436 -4.01 14.90 8.65
C ARG A 436 -3.88 16.04 7.65
N GLU A 437 -4.98 16.74 7.42
CA GLU A 437 -5.00 17.99 6.67
C GLU A 437 -5.03 19.16 7.66
N ILE A 438 -4.02 20.02 7.59
CA ILE A 438 -3.85 21.14 8.51
C ILE A 438 -4.18 22.42 7.76
N TYR A 439 -5.11 23.20 8.30
CA TYR A 439 -5.57 24.47 7.76
C TYR A 439 -5.34 25.61 8.74
N LEU A 440 -4.89 26.75 8.21
CA LEU A 440 -4.85 28.04 8.90
C LEU A 440 -5.52 29.08 8.01
N LYS A 441 -6.32 29.98 8.60
CA LYS A 441 -7.07 31.02 7.86
C LYS A 441 -7.83 30.41 6.65
N GLU A 442 -8.46 29.26 6.88
CA GLU A 442 -9.21 28.49 5.88
C GLU A 442 -8.40 27.96 4.69
N LYS A 443 -7.07 28.10 4.70
CA LYS A 443 -6.18 27.57 3.67
C LYS A 443 -5.45 26.35 4.19
N MET A 444 -5.34 25.31 3.37
CA MET A 444 -4.53 24.13 3.71
C MET A 444 -3.06 24.54 3.69
N VAL A 445 -2.39 24.42 4.83
CA VAL A 445 -0.99 24.81 5.01
C VAL A 445 -0.05 23.61 5.04
N ALA A 446 -0.56 22.43 5.41
CA ALA A 446 0.21 21.19 5.42
C ALA A 446 -0.67 19.96 5.30
N VAL A 447 -0.11 18.88 4.77
CA VAL A 447 -0.67 17.53 4.79
C VAL A 447 0.36 16.60 5.40
N VAL A 448 -0.05 15.79 6.37
CA VAL A 448 0.85 14.91 7.13
C VAL A 448 0.29 13.51 7.19
N GLU A 449 1.09 12.53 6.80
CA GLU A 449 0.75 11.12 6.95
C GLU A 449 1.56 10.49 8.08
N GLY A 450 0.92 9.61 8.83
CA GLY A 450 1.55 8.79 9.85
C GLY A 450 0.53 8.17 10.79
N LYS A 451 0.82 6.95 11.24
CA LYS A 451 -0.11 6.19 12.08
C LYS A 451 -0.14 6.69 13.52
N ASP A 452 1.00 6.59 14.21
CA ASP A 452 1.16 6.96 15.62
C ASP A 452 2.06 8.18 15.83
N ALA A 453 2.89 8.47 14.84
CA ALA A 453 3.79 9.61 14.76
C ALA A 453 3.79 10.08 13.31
N PRO A 454 4.15 11.35 13.02
CA PRO A 454 4.29 11.79 11.64
C PRO A 454 5.41 10.99 10.96
N GLU A 455 5.16 10.57 9.72
CA GLU A 455 6.07 9.79 8.89
C GLU A 455 6.44 10.58 7.63
N LEU A 456 5.44 11.25 7.03
CA LEU A 456 5.59 12.12 5.88
C LEU A 456 4.87 13.45 6.08
N LEU A 457 5.50 14.53 5.63
CA LEU A 457 4.92 15.87 5.62
C LEU A 457 5.11 16.53 4.26
N VAL A 458 4.05 17.17 3.78
CA VAL A 458 4.09 18.15 2.71
C VAL A 458 3.65 19.49 3.29
N VAL A 459 4.54 20.48 3.29
CA VAL A 459 4.20 21.85 3.68
C VAL A 459 3.82 22.63 2.41
N LEU A 460 2.59 23.12 2.37
CA LEU A 460 2.03 23.87 1.24
C LEU A 460 2.31 25.37 1.38
N ASP A 461 2.28 25.88 2.61
CA ASP A 461 2.62 27.27 2.91
C ASP A 461 4.12 27.40 3.21
N LYS A 462 4.89 27.88 2.23
CA LYS A 462 6.35 28.07 2.36
C LYS A 462 6.71 29.17 3.36
N GLU A 463 5.79 30.08 3.68
CA GLU A 463 6.03 31.16 4.63
C GLU A 463 5.71 30.74 6.08
N LEU A 464 5.17 29.53 6.28
CA LEU A 464 4.86 29.02 7.60
C LEU A 464 6.13 28.98 8.47
N ASP A 465 6.06 29.64 9.62
CA ASP A 465 7.15 29.67 10.59
C ASP A 465 7.26 28.32 11.30
N VAL A 466 8.49 27.98 11.68
CA VAL A 466 8.81 26.66 12.25
C VAL A 466 8.10 26.40 13.58
N ILE A 467 7.90 27.44 14.41
CA ILE A 467 7.26 27.30 15.72
C ILE A 467 5.79 26.97 15.52
N THR A 468 5.11 27.67 14.62
CA THR A 468 3.71 27.38 14.28
C THR A 468 3.56 26.01 13.65
N LEU A 469 4.44 25.61 12.73
CA LEU A 469 4.43 24.25 12.16
C LEU A 469 4.61 23.19 13.27
N ASN A 470 5.59 23.35 14.15
CA ASN A 470 5.84 22.46 15.29
C ASN A 470 4.59 22.33 16.18
N GLN A 471 3.97 23.46 16.54
CA GLN A 471 2.76 23.48 17.37
C GLN A 471 1.58 22.77 16.70
N LEU A 472 1.38 22.94 15.40
CA LEU A 472 0.32 22.26 14.65
C LEU A 472 0.59 20.76 14.52
N LEU A 473 1.84 20.35 14.34
CA LEU A 473 2.25 18.94 14.35
C LEU A 473 2.03 18.29 15.72
N LEU A 474 2.43 18.97 16.80
CA LEU A 474 2.18 18.55 18.18
C LEU A 474 0.68 18.38 18.46
N LEU A 475 -0.15 19.31 18.01
CA LEU A 475 -1.59 19.18 18.17
C LEU A 475 -2.18 18.04 17.31
N SER A 476 -1.68 17.87 16.09
CA SER A 476 -2.22 16.92 15.10
C SER A 476 -1.95 15.45 15.44
N PHE A 477 -0.79 15.15 16.02
CA PHE A 477 -0.35 13.78 16.38
C PHE A 477 -0.40 13.52 17.89
N SER A 478 -1.21 14.29 18.61
CA SER A 478 -1.44 14.02 20.01
C SER A 478 -1.93 12.58 20.24
N ASN A 479 -1.48 11.94 21.32
CA ASN A 479 -1.98 10.62 21.69
C ASN A 479 -3.43 10.64 22.18
N LEU A 480 -4.06 11.81 22.32
CA LEU A 480 -5.46 11.95 22.70
C LEU A 480 -6.43 11.63 21.55
N PHE A 481 -5.96 11.63 20.30
CA PHE A 481 -6.75 11.41 19.08
C PHE A 481 -6.39 10.10 18.37
#